data_AF-A0A5D0VWU7-F1
#
_entry.id   AF-A0A5D0VWU7-F1
#
_cell.length_a   1.000
_cell.length_b   1.000
_cell.length_c   1.000
_cell.angle_alpha   90.00
_cell.angle_beta   90.00
_cell.angle_gamma   90.00
#
_symmetry.space_group_name_H-M   'P 1'
#
loop_
_entity.id
_entity.type
_entity.pdbx_description
1 polymer ?
#
loop_
_entity_poly.entity_id
_entity_poly.type
_entity_poly.pdbx_seq_one_letter_code
_entity_poly.pdbx_strand_id
1 'polypeptide(L)'
;MKNTSRAVRATMFLIFLILPLGELYAQSGGATEDEVKQMVQKQFERMYQKGVENLSDRIVLSGGVKPFAVVTDTGDKTKAIRIKQAEEMPADVALEVLRRSLIALVKKGKIGATAIFYTADNPNKEANAEKVLVVEMEHIFGPTLAQLVPFTITEGKARFGDQVVVDMKRQIFNINVDEEAAE
;
A
#
# COMPACT_ATOMS: atom_id res chain seq x y z
N MET A 1 -13.46 -22.54 37.21
CA MET A 1 -14.10 -21.92 36.02
C MET A 1 -14.31 -20.44 36.27
N LYS A 2 -13.50 -19.58 35.66
CA LYS A 2 -13.82 -18.16 35.44
C LYS A 2 -13.24 -17.78 34.08
N ASN A 3 -14.12 -17.73 33.07
CA ASN A 3 -13.84 -17.23 31.74
C ASN A 3 -13.73 -15.70 31.81
N THR A 4 -12.56 -15.16 31.53
CA THR A 4 -12.38 -13.74 31.23
C THR A 4 -11.85 -13.61 29.81
N SER A 5 -12.79 -13.50 28.88
CA SER A 5 -12.59 -12.98 27.53
C SER A 5 -12.01 -11.57 27.63
N ARG A 6 -10.71 -11.42 27.41
CA ARG A 6 -10.09 -10.14 27.11
C ARG A 6 -10.15 -9.92 25.60
N ALA A 7 -11.01 -8.99 25.21
CA ALA A 7 -10.99 -8.38 23.89
C ALA A 7 -9.58 -7.82 23.63
N VAL A 8 -8.90 -8.39 22.64
CA VAL A 8 -7.64 -7.84 22.13
C VAL A 8 -7.99 -6.57 21.38
N ARG A 9 -7.79 -5.42 22.02
CA ARG A 9 -7.76 -4.13 21.34
C ARG A 9 -6.61 -4.19 20.35
N ALA A 10 -6.93 -4.19 19.06
CA ALA A 10 -5.98 -3.94 18.00
C ALA A 10 -5.49 -2.49 18.17
N THR A 11 -4.34 -2.32 18.81
CA THR A 11 -3.66 -1.03 18.86
C THR A 11 -3.07 -0.77 17.48
N MET A 12 -3.85 -0.09 16.63
CA MET A 12 -3.40 0.46 15.36
C MET A 12 -2.42 1.59 15.70
N PHE A 13 -1.12 1.30 15.63
CA PHE A 13 -0.09 2.32 15.87
C PHE A 13 -0.13 3.36 14.75
N LEU A 14 -0.39 4.60 15.17
CA LEU A 14 -0.31 5.80 14.34
C LEU A 14 1.14 6.00 13.89
N ILE A 15 1.38 6.13 12.60
CA ILE A 15 2.72 6.26 12.02
C ILE A 15 3.12 7.75 12.02
N PHE A 16 4.22 8.10 12.68
CA PHE A 16 4.93 9.36 12.43
C PHE A 16 6.01 9.11 11.36
N LEU A 17 5.71 9.44 10.10
CA LEU A 17 6.65 9.35 8.97
C LEU A 17 7.25 10.75 8.71
N ILE A 18 8.47 10.99 9.21
CA ILE A 18 9.25 12.17 8.81
C ILE A 18 10.09 11.77 7.59
N LEU A 19 9.55 11.98 6.38
CA LEU A 19 10.32 11.84 5.12
C LEU A 19 10.98 13.19 4.74
N PRO A 20 12.24 13.21 4.28
CA PRO A 20 12.82 14.37 3.63
C PRO A 20 12.41 14.38 2.15
N LEU A 21 11.67 15.41 1.72
CA LEU A 21 11.41 15.68 0.30
C LEU A 21 12.50 16.62 -0.21
N GLY A 22 13.17 16.24 -1.29
CA GLY A 22 14.17 17.09 -1.93
C GLY A 22 13.56 18.38 -2.47
N GLU A 23 14.31 19.48 -2.30
CA GLU A 23 13.95 20.84 -2.69
C GLU A 23 13.59 20.94 -4.18
N LEU A 24 12.30 21.08 -4.48
CA LEU A 24 11.83 21.74 -5.69
C LEU A 24 10.35 22.01 -5.47
N TYR A 25 9.99 23.26 -5.15
CA TYR A 25 8.89 24.03 -5.72
C TYR A 25 8.80 25.35 -4.95
N ALA A 26 9.55 26.35 -5.43
CA ALA A 26 9.28 27.73 -5.08
C ALA A 26 8.25 28.30 -6.07
N GLN A 27 7.15 28.81 -5.49
CA GLN A 27 6.38 29.99 -5.90
C GLN A 27 4.97 29.81 -6.51
N SER A 28 4.05 30.58 -5.90
CA SER A 28 2.67 30.96 -6.26
C SER A 28 1.52 30.10 -5.74
N GLY A 29 0.77 30.64 -4.77
CA GLY A 29 -0.63 30.33 -4.45
C GLY A 29 -1.02 28.90 -4.06
N GLY A 30 -0.10 27.94 -4.11
CA GLY A 30 -0.29 26.55 -3.78
C GLY A 30 -0.13 26.25 -2.30
N ALA A 31 -0.58 25.07 -1.90
CA ALA A 31 -0.31 24.52 -0.58
C ALA A 31 1.20 24.54 -0.29
N THR A 32 1.56 24.92 0.92
CA THR A 32 2.94 24.87 1.42
C THR A 32 3.49 23.43 1.36
N GLU A 33 4.81 23.28 1.37
CA GLU A 33 5.46 21.97 1.37
C GLU A 33 4.97 21.08 2.52
N ASP A 34 4.81 21.67 3.72
CA ASP A 34 4.28 20.98 4.89
C ASP A 34 2.84 20.52 4.70
N GLU A 35 1.99 21.33 4.06
CA GLU A 35 0.61 20.97 3.75
C GLU A 35 0.54 19.81 2.75
N VAL A 36 1.39 19.82 1.71
CA VAL A 36 1.51 18.70 0.75
C VAL A 36 1.95 17.44 1.47
N LYS A 37 2.98 17.52 2.33
CA LYS A 37 3.48 16.38 3.10
C LYS A 37 2.40 15.78 4.01
N GLN A 38 1.67 16.62 4.73
CA GLN A 38 0.56 16.17 5.59
C GLN A 38 -0.59 15.55 4.77
N MET A 39 -0.91 16.12 3.61
CA MET A 39 -1.93 15.58 2.71
C MET A 39 -1.54 14.21 2.17
N VAL A 40 -0.30 14.04 1.69
CA VAL A 40 0.24 12.75 1.23
C VAL A 40 0.18 11.71 2.35
N GLN A 41 0.63 12.07 3.56
CA GLN A 41 0.60 11.19 4.71
C GLN A 41 -0.84 10.73 5.04
N LYS A 42 -1.79 11.66 5.12
CA LYS A 42 -3.21 11.34 5.35
C LYS A 42 -3.81 10.46 4.25
N GLN A 43 -3.38 10.63 3.00
CA GLN A 43 -3.82 9.75 1.91
C GLN A 43 -3.25 8.34 2.06
N PHE A 44 -1.95 8.21 2.37
CA PHE A 44 -1.33 6.91 2.63
C PHE A 44 -1.99 6.19 3.82
N GLU A 45 -2.24 6.89 4.93
CA GLU A 45 -2.94 6.33 6.09
C GLU A 45 -4.36 5.85 5.75
N ARG A 46 -5.15 6.65 5.01
CA ARG A 46 -6.50 6.25 4.58
C ARG A 46 -6.46 5.05 3.63
N MET A 47 -5.51 5.02 2.70
CA MET A 47 -5.34 3.86 1.81
C MET A 47 -4.94 2.61 2.59
N TYR A 48 -4.05 2.74 3.57
CA TYR A 48 -3.65 1.66 4.46
C TYR A 48 -4.84 1.09 5.24
N GLN A 49 -5.58 1.95 5.94
CA GLN A 49 -6.79 1.56 6.68
C GLN A 49 -7.79 0.85 5.77
N LYS A 50 -8.04 1.41 4.57
CA LYS A 50 -8.96 0.81 3.61
C LYS A 50 -8.48 -0.55 3.10
N GLY A 51 -7.17 -0.72 2.95
CA GLY A 51 -6.55 -1.99 2.60
C GLY A 51 -6.72 -3.03 3.69
N VAL A 52 -6.48 -2.65 4.95
CA VAL A 52 -6.67 -3.53 6.12
C VAL A 52 -8.12 -3.98 6.27
N GLU A 53 -9.10 -3.10 6.08
CA GLU A 53 -10.53 -3.47 6.01
C GLU A 53 -10.81 -4.53 4.93
N ASN A 54 -10.06 -4.47 3.83
CA ASN A 54 -10.19 -5.41 2.72
C ASN A 54 -9.38 -6.72 2.92
N LEU A 55 -8.53 -6.78 3.95
CA LEU A 55 -7.63 -7.89 4.26
C LEU A 55 -8.17 -8.86 5.31
N SER A 56 -8.90 -8.36 6.32
CA SER A 56 -9.13 -9.06 7.60
C SER A 56 -9.70 -10.47 7.45
N ASP A 57 -10.50 -10.71 6.43
CA ASP A 57 -11.19 -11.99 6.25
C ASP A 57 -10.39 -12.94 5.32
N ARG A 58 -9.41 -12.44 4.58
CA ARG A 58 -8.75 -13.18 3.47
C ARG A 58 -7.40 -13.79 3.83
N ILE A 59 -6.61 -13.11 4.67
CA ILE A 59 -5.30 -13.62 5.11
C ILE A 59 -5.44 -14.98 5.81
N VAL A 60 -6.48 -15.12 6.63
CA VAL A 60 -6.76 -16.35 7.38
C VAL A 60 -7.12 -17.52 6.47
N LEU A 61 -7.89 -17.27 5.41
CA LEU A 61 -8.44 -18.33 4.55
C LEU A 61 -7.41 -18.90 3.58
N SER A 62 -6.42 -18.11 3.13
CA SER A 62 -5.52 -18.48 2.03
C SER A 62 -4.04 -18.50 2.38
N GLY A 63 -3.67 -18.26 3.64
CA GLY A 63 -2.25 -18.24 4.04
C GLY A 63 -1.47 -17.02 3.54
N GLY A 64 -2.20 -15.98 3.12
CA GLY A 64 -1.68 -14.77 2.50
C GLY A 64 -2.79 -13.94 1.84
N VAL A 65 -2.41 -12.97 1.01
CA VAL A 65 -3.35 -12.18 0.22
C VAL A 65 -2.91 -12.17 -1.24
N LYS A 66 -3.88 -12.41 -2.13
CA LYS A 66 -3.70 -12.14 -3.56
C LYS A 66 -3.56 -10.63 -3.79
N PRO A 67 -2.71 -10.19 -4.74
CA PRO A 67 -2.48 -8.79 -5.00
C PRO A 67 -3.79 -8.01 -5.22
N PHE A 68 -3.94 -6.89 -4.53
CA PHE A 68 -4.99 -5.92 -4.79
C PHE A 68 -4.46 -4.51 -4.53
N ALA A 69 -5.18 -3.50 -4.99
CA ALA A 69 -4.78 -2.12 -4.80
C ALA A 69 -5.83 -1.32 -4.04
N VAL A 70 -5.39 -0.26 -3.39
CA VAL A 70 -6.21 0.87 -2.98
C VAL A 70 -5.67 2.09 -3.69
N VAL A 71 -6.56 2.94 -4.19
CA VAL A 71 -6.16 4.17 -4.87
C VAL A 71 -6.93 5.33 -4.28
N THR A 72 -6.28 6.50 -4.26
CA THR A 72 -6.94 7.79 -4.02
C THR A 72 -6.93 8.58 -5.32
N ASP A 73 -8.10 9.01 -5.77
CA ASP A 73 -8.22 9.87 -6.95
C ASP A 73 -7.78 11.31 -6.66
N THR A 74 -7.64 12.12 -7.71
CA THR A 74 -7.25 13.55 -7.57
C THR A 74 -8.31 14.40 -6.88
N GLY A 75 -9.53 13.87 -6.68
CA GLY A 75 -10.60 14.46 -5.90
C GLY A 75 -10.69 13.92 -4.46
N ASP A 76 -9.62 13.27 -3.97
CA ASP A 76 -9.47 12.74 -2.61
C ASP A 76 -10.42 11.58 -2.24
N LYS A 77 -10.94 10.84 -3.23
CA LYS A 77 -11.76 9.65 -2.97
C LYS A 77 -10.92 8.38 -3.00
N THR A 78 -10.99 7.62 -1.91
CA THR A 78 -10.27 6.35 -1.75
C THR A 78 -11.14 5.15 -2.10
N LYS A 79 -10.63 4.23 -2.92
CA LYS A 79 -11.33 2.97 -3.27
C LYS A 79 -10.38 1.79 -3.41
N ALA A 80 -10.86 0.60 -3.08
CA ALA A 80 -10.17 -0.64 -3.38
C ALA A 80 -10.41 -1.08 -4.83
N ILE A 81 -9.38 -1.61 -5.48
CA ILE A 81 -9.40 -2.16 -6.83
C ILE A 81 -8.94 -3.61 -6.75
N ARG A 82 -9.74 -4.51 -7.32
CA ARG A 82 -9.43 -5.91 -7.53
C ARG A 82 -9.67 -6.27 -8.98
N ILE A 83 -8.79 -7.09 -9.53
CA ILE A 83 -8.95 -7.64 -10.88
C ILE A 83 -9.38 -9.09 -10.71
N LYS A 84 -10.67 -9.38 -10.95
CA LYS A 84 -11.24 -10.72 -10.73
C LYS A 84 -10.45 -11.81 -11.44
N GLN A 85 -10.05 -11.55 -12.69
CA GLN A 85 -9.24 -12.46 -13.48
C GLN A 85 -7.87 -12.73 -12.86
N ALA A 86 -7.30 -11.77 -12.12
CA ALA A 86 -6.01 -11.92 -11.46
C ALA A 86 -6.10 -12.73 -10.14
N GLU A 87 -7.31 -12.92 -9.58
CA GLU A 87 -7.49 -13.71 -8.36
C GLU A 87 -7.18 -15.21 -8.61
N GLU A 88 -7.40 -15.69 -9.83
CA GLU A 88 -7.13 -17.07 -10.27
C GLU A 88 -5.68 -17.29 -10.76
N MET A 89 -4.91 -16.22 -10.96
CA MET A 89 -3.54 -16.28 -11.47
C MET A 89 -2.52 -16.64 -10.37
N PRO A 90 -1.33 -17.15 -10.75
CA PRO A 90 -0.16 -17.13 -9.88
C PRO A 90 0.08 -15.72 -9.29
N ALA A 91 0.56 -15.65 -8.05
CA ALA A 91 0.60 -14.38 -7.31
C ALA A 91 1.52 -13.32 -7.94
N ASP A 92 2.66 -13.75 -8.46
CA ASP A 92 3.60 -12.94 -9.24
C ASP A 92 2.96 -12.40 -10.53
N VAL A 93 2.27 -13.26 -11.28
CA VAL A 93 1.55 -12.86 -12.50
C VAL A 93 0.42 -11.87 -12.18
N ALA A 94 -0.35 -12.14 -11.13
CA ALA A 94 -1.43 -11.26 -10.67
C ALA A 94 -0.92 -9.87 -10.28
N LEU A 95 0.24 -9.81 -9.62
CA LEU A 95 0.89 -8.56 -9.21
C LEU A 95 1.30 -7.75 -10.43
N GLU A 96 1.92 -8.38 -11.43
CA GLU A 96 2.32 -7.70 -12.68
C GLU A 96 1.10 -7.18 -13.48
N VAL A 97 0.03 -7.97 -13.57
CA VAL A 97 -1.23 -7.54 -14.20
C VAL A 97 -1.82 -6.34 -13.47
N LEU A 98 -1.78 -6.34 -12.14
CA LEU A 98 -2.25 -5.23 -11.32
C LEU A 98 -1.42 -3.97 -11.54
N ARG A 99 -0.08 -4.07 -11.52
CA ARG A 99 0.83 -2.95 -11.78
C ARG A 99 0.57 -2.30 -13.13
N ARG A 100 0.50 -3.10 -14.20
CA ARG A 100 0.20 -2.59 -15.57
C ARG A 100 -1.16 -1.91 -15.63
N SER A 101 -2.17 -2.47 -14.95
CA SER A 101 -3.51 -1.87 -14.89
C SER A 101 -3.49 -0.53 -14.14
N LEU A 102 -2.73 -0.42 -13.06
CA LEU A 102 -2.57 0.84 -12.31
C LEU A 102 -1.83 1.89 -13.14
N ILE A 103 -0.74 1.53 -13.83
CA ILE A 103 -0.02 2.44 -14.74
C ILE A 103 -0.99 3.00 -15.79
N ALA A 104 -1.81 2.15 -16.41
CA ALA A 104 -2.82 2.59 -17.38
C ALA A 104 -3.89 3.51 -16.76
N LEU A 105 -4.20 3.38 -15.47
CA LEU A 105 -5.13 4.27 -14.75
C LEU A 105 -4.47 5.61 -14.38
N VAL A 106 -3.21 5.61 -13.97
CA VAL A 106 -2.46 6.83 -13.65
C VAL A 106 -2.23 7.65 -14.91
N LYS A 107 -1.90 7.02 -16.05
CA LYS A 107 -1.78 7.69 -17.36
C LYS A 107 -3.05 8.46 -17.77
N LYS A 108 -4.23 8.03 -17.32
CA LYS A 108 -5.49 8.76 -17.55
C LYS A 108 -5.65 10.01 -16.68
N GLY A 109 -4.69 10.33 -15.81
CA GLY A 109 -4.64 11.55 -15.00
C GLY A 109 -5.62 11.61 -13.82
N LYS A 110 -6.27 10.49 -13.47
CA LYS A 110 -7.34 10.47 -12.44
C LYS A 110 -6.90 9.96 -11.08
N ILE A 111 -5.68 9.45 -10.94
CA ILE A 111 -5.19 8.82 -9.71
C ILE A 111 -4.07 9.68 -9.12
N GLY A 112 -4.23 10.09 -7.85
CA GLY A 112 -3.25 10.89 -7.11
C GLY A 112 -2.30 10.04 -6.26
N ALA A 113 -2.76 8.87 -5.79
CA ALA A 113 -1.95 7.94 -5.01
C ALA A 113 -2.40 6.49 -5.19
N THR A 114 -1.47 5.56 -5.00
CA THR A 114 -1.70 4.12 -5.06
C THR A 114 -1.08 3.40 -3.87
N ALA A 115 -1.73 2.35 -3.39
CA ALA A 115 -1.21 1.39 -2.42
C ALA A 115 -1.47 -0.04 -2.92
N ILE A 116 -0.44 -0.84 -3.15
CA ILE A 116 -0.55 -2.24 -3.60
C ILE A 116 -0.29 -3.15 -2.42
N PHE A 117 -1.22 -4.06 -2.14
CA PHE A 117 -1.16 -5.02 -1.05
C PHE A 117 -0.94 -6.43 -1.61
N TYR A 118 0.08 -7.13 -1.14
CA TYR A 118 0.34 -8.52 -1.50
C TYR A 118 1.14 -9.25 -0.42
N THR A 119 1.21 -10.57 -0.50
CA THR A 119 2.07 -11.38 0.37
C THR A 119 3.36 -11.75 -0.33
N ALA A 120 4.48 -11.66 0.39
CA ALA A 120 5.78 -12.13 -0.05
C ALA A 120 6.48 -12.92 1.07
N ASP A 121 7.55 -13.63 0.71
CA ASP A 121 8.44 -14.24 1.69
C ASP A 121 9.09 -13.17 2.56
N ASN A 122 9.29 -13.46 3.84
CA ASN A 122 9.99 -12.55 4.72
C ASN A 122 11.46 -12.45 4.30
N PRO A 123 11.98 -11.23 4.05
CA PRO A 123 13.41 -11.04 3.77
C PRO A 123 14.28 -11.32 5.01
N ASN A 124 13.75 -11.15 6.23
CA ASN A 124 14.43 -11.55 7.46
C ASN A 124 14.21 -13.04 7.74
N LYS A 125 15.24 -13.86 7.45
CA LYS A 125 15.21 -15.31 7.65
C LYS A 125 15.31 -15.75 9.11
N GLU A 126 15.69 -14.85 10.01
CA GLU A 126 15.76 -15.11 11.46
C GLU A 126 14.42 -14.83 12.16
N ALA A 127 13.48 -14.16 11.48
CA ALA A 127 12.17 -13.87 12.04
C ALA A 127 11.27 -15.13 12.07
N ASN A 128 10.49 -15.28 13.13
CA ASN A 128 9.51 -16.37 13.27
C ASN A 128 8.41 -16.35 12.20
N ALA A 129 8.18 -15.21 11.55
CA ALA A 129 7.19 -15.07 10.50
C ALA A 129 7.83 -15.37 9.14
N GLU A 130 7.40 -16.44 8.47
CA GLU A 130 7.89 -16.81 7.14
C GLU A 130 7.48 -15.83 6.03
N LYS A 131 6.40 -15.07 6.26
CA LYS A 131 5.80 -14.16 5.27
C LYS A 131 5.59 -12.77 5.81
N VAL A 132 5.55 -11.81 4.89
CA VAL A 132 5.21 -10.41 5.14
C VAL A 132 4.03 -9.99 4.27
N LEU A 133 3.17 -9.14 4.83
CA LEU A 133 2.27 -8.32 4.05
C LEU A 133 3.09 -7.14 3.55
N VAL A 134 3.16 -6.99 2.23
CA VAL A 134 3.80 -5.86 1.57
C VAL A 134 2.73 -4.84 1.21
N VAL A 135 2.99 -3.57 1.53
CA VAL A 135 2.18 -2.43 1.09
C VAL A 135 3.07 -1.43 0.37
N GLU A 136 3.08 -1.48 -0.96
CA GLU A 136 3.83 -0.55 -1.82
C GLU A 136 2.99 0.70 -2.07
N MET A 137 3.46 1.87 -1.64
CA MET A 137 2.75 3.14 -1.74
C MET A 137 3.50 4.14 -2.61
N GLU A 138 2.77 4.76 -3.53
CA GLU A 138 3.28 5.85 -4.36
C GLU A 138 2.29 7.01 -4.42
N HIS A 139 2.82 8.22 -4.50
CA HIS A 139 2.05 9.44 -4.70
C HIS A 139 2.53 10.17 -5.97
N ILE A 140 1.61 10.89 -6.63
CA ILE A 140 1.94 11.73 -7.80
C ILE A 140 3.01 12.79 -7.47
N PHE A 141 3.09 13.24 -6.22
CA PHE A 141 4.01 14.29 -5.75
C PHE A 141 5.41 13.76 -5.42
N GLY A 142 5.68 12.46 -5.62
CA GLY A 142 7.02 11.89 -5.44
C GLY A 142 7.15 10.86 -4.32
N PRO A 143 6.53 11.02 -3.13
CA PRO A 143 6.71 10.07 -2.04
C PRO A 143 6.41 8.64 -2.45
N THR A 144 7.34 7.75 -2.10
CA THR A 144 7.32 6.34 -2.45
C THR A 144 7.94 5.54 -1.31
N LEU A 145 7.25 4.49 -0.87
CA LEU A 145 7.72 3.63 0.22
C LEU A 145 7.04 2.27 0.14
N ALA A 146 7.64 1.26 0.76
CA ALA A 146 6.99 0.01 1.05
C ALA A 146 6.92 -0.23 2.56
N GLN A 147 5.81 -0.76 3.03
CA GLN A 147 5.69 -1.28 4.39
C GLN A 147 5.71 -2.79 4.35
N LEU A 148 6.57 -3.39 5.17
CA LEU A 148 6.66 -4.82 5.38
C LEU A 148 6.12 -5.13 6.76
N VAL A 149 5.02 -5.87 6.81
CA VAL A 149 4.39 -6.27 8.08
C VAL A 149 4.48 -7.79 8.19
N PRO A 150 5.42 -8.32 8.98
CA PRO A 150 5.51 -9.76 9.24
C PRO A 150 4.20 -10.26 9.83
N PHE A 151 3.72 -11.42 9.40
CA PHE A 151 2.53 -12.01 10.00
C PHE A 151 2.64 -13.52 10.14
N THR A 152 1.97 -14.04 11.15
CA THR A 152 1.77 -15.47 11.37
C THR A 152 0.28 -15.78 11.40
N ILE A 153 -0.09 -17.00 11.08
CA ILE A 153 -1.46 -17.49 11.23
C ILE A 153 -1.43 -18.55 12.32
N THR A 154 -2.10 -18.27 13.44
CA THR A 154 -2.20 -19.20 14.56
C THR A 154 -3.67 -19.33 14.93
N GLU A 155 -4.18 -20.56 15.05
CA GLU A 155 -5.59 -20.83 15.41
C GLU A 155 -6.60 -20.12 14.48
N GLY A 156 -6.31 -20.04 13.18
CA GLY A 156 -7.18 -19.36 12.22
C GLY A 156 -7.27 -17.85 12.43
N LYS A 157 -6.25 -17.23 13.03
CA LYS A 157 -6.17 -15.78 13.20
C LYS A 157 -4.82 -15.26 12.73
N ALA A 158 -4.85 -14.17 11.98
CA ALA A 158 -3.65 -13.43 11.61
C ALA A 158 -3.13 -12.67 12.84
N ARG A 159 -1.82 -12.80 13.11
CA ARG A 159 -1.09 -11.96 14.07
C ARG A 159 -0.02 -11.20 13.31
N PHE A 160 -0.10 -9.88 13.37
CA PHE A 160 0.84 -8.97 12.72
C PHE A 160 1.92 -8.56 13.72
N GLY A 161 3.18 -8.59 13.28
CA GLY A 161 4.33 -8.06 14.01
C GLY A 161 4.56 -6.58 13.73
N ASP A 162 5.70 -6.09 14.19
CA ASP A 162 6.11 -4.70 13.96
C ASP A 162 6.38 -4.44 12.48
N GLN A 163 5.86 -3.33 11.97
CA GLN A 163 6.08 -2.91 10.60
C GLN A 163 7.50 -2.37 10.40
N VAL A 164 8.06 -2.62 9.22
CA VAL A 164 9.29 -2.00 8.74
C VAL A 164 8.96 -1.18 7.51
N VAL A 165 9.33 0.10 7.52
CA VAL A 165 9.22 0.98 6.35
C VAL A 165 10.53 0.97 5.60
N VAL A 166 10.48 0.77 4.30
CA VAL A 166 11.65 0.81 3.41
C VAL A 166 11.38 1.75 2.25
N ASP A 167 12.42 2.43 1.79
CA ASP A 167 12.36 3.19 0.54
C ASP A 167 12.20 2.23 -0.64
N MET A 168 11.48 2.66 -1.67
CA MET A 168 11.34 1.91 -2.91
C MET A 168 11.51 2.82 -4.13
N LYS A 169 11.81 2.22 -5.28
CA LYS A 169 11.78 2.96 -6.55
C LYS A 169 10.33 3.11 -7.01
N ARG A 170 10.02 4.25 -7.63
CA ARG A 170 8.72 4.45 -8.29
C ARG A 170 8.56 3.46 -9.43
N GLN A 171 7.44 2.77 -9.46
CA GLN A 171 7.05 1.79 -10.48
C GLN A 171 5.76 2.21 -11.18
N ILE A 172 4.81 2.81 -10.46
CA ILE A 172 3.48 3.14 -10.97
C ILE A 172 3.43 4.54 -11.57
N PHE A 173 4.03 5.53 -10.89
CA PHE A 173 4.09 6.91 -11.38
C PHE A 173 5.37 7.21 -12.18
N ASN A 174 6.11 6.18 -12.61
CA ASN A 174 7.26 6.33 -13.50
C ASN A 174 6.79 6.45 -14.96
N ILE A 175 6.12 7.57 -15.27
CA ILE A 175 5.57 7.83 -16.61
C ILE A 175 6.48 8.86 -17.28
N ASN A 176 7.24 8.44 -18.29
CA ASN A 176 7.87 9.37 -19.22
C ASN A 176 6.75 10.02 -20.04
N VAL A 177 6.50 11.30 -19.82
CA VAL A 177 5.43 12.05 -20.51
C VAL A 177 5.77 12.25 -22.01
N ASP A 178 7.02 12.03 -22.40
CA ASP A 178 7.53 12.32 -23.76
C ASP A 178 7.39 11.16 -24.77
N GLU A 179 7.01 9.94 -24.35
CA GLU A 179 6.92 8.79 -25.26
C GLU A 179 5.57 8.64 -25.99
N GLU A 180 4.52 9.37 -25.59
CA GLU A 180 3.16 9.21 -26.15
C GLU A 180 2.76 10.28 -27.18
N ALA A 181 3.66 11.19 -27.57
CA ALA A 181 3.40 12.13 -28.66
C ALA A 181 3.69 11.55 -30.07
N ALA A 182 4.01 10.25 -30.16
CA ALA A 182 4.55 9.63 -31.39
C ALA A 182 3.76 8.42 -31.92
N GLU A 183 2.55 8.12 -31.43
CA GLU A 183 1.65 7.12 -32.06
C GLU A 183 0.34 7.73 -32.57
#